data_AF-A0A9E5WVF3-F1
#
_entry.id   AF-A0A9E5WVF3-F1
#
_cell.length_a   1.000
_cell.length_b   1.000
_cell.length_c   1.000
_cell.angle_alpha   90.00
_cell.angle_beta   90.00
_cell.angle_gamma   90.00
#
_symmetry.space_group_name_H-M   'P 1'
#
loop_
_entity.id
_entity.type
_entity.pdbx_description
1 polymer ?
#
loop_
_entity_poly.entity_id
_entity_poly.type
_entity_poly.pdbx_seq_one_letter_code
_entity_poly.pdbx_strand_id
1 'polypeptide(L)'
;MSENTEPGDSWRNVAKLCDKIGEIDLSVEAMRRYAQTPPLTLDRLLAYCSELAKRGRADEAVAAINGLPKDVQDGNTAILHLRGTLATQFGNFDEAEPLIRQTIDRAELTGQNWLSLAMIKKFSADDPDLKRMEKIRPKYSEAPPISQATFFYALGKAYHDTQDYDRAFQAYSEGAEIRRNERAFNAEEVAKSTKNLIEFYTPENISKLTPSFCNSDRPIFVTGKPRSGTTLVEQVLTSHSQVTNGAELNLFKAALHPAGNYSFQGALAYQQRSTDTDPWGEVAQDYLTMLDQRFGPYGRIVDKTLSHARFMGLLLHSMPDAKVIWLRRNPEDNAISVFRNYFSADVVWSWSLDDIGRYFRLDDMLYTHWTNIFPDRILTVPYEELVSEPKQWISKILSHIGLREEDAVFEPHKQQSRPVLTASVEQVRQPISTAQVGGAKAYDAYLDEFRQAYQG
;
A
#
# COMPACT_ATOMS: atom_id res chain seq x y z
N MET A 1 -18.93 20.26 18.25
CA MET A 1 -17.64 20.05 18.92
C MET A 1 -17.94 19.86 20.39
N SER A 2 -17.74 18.66 20.93
CA SER A 2 -18.04 18.36 22.34
C SER A 2 -16.95 18.91 23.24
N GLU A 3 -17.33 19.79 24.18
CA GLU A 3 -16.45 20.51 25.11
C GLU A 3 -15.81 19.66 26.23
N ASN A 4 -15.71 18.34 26.10
CA ASN A 4 -15.21 17.44 27.15
C ASN A 4 -14.09 16.48 26.68
N THR A 5 -13.18 16.95 25.82
CA THR A 5 -11.95 16.17 25.56
C THR A 5 -10.88 16.64 26.54
N GLU A 6 -10.36 15.72 27.37
CA GLU A 6 -9.16 15.99 28.17
C GLU A 6 -8.04 16.45 27.21
N PRO A 7 -7.14 17.36 27.65
CA PRO A 7 -6.09 17.93 26.78
C PRO A 7 -5.28 16.89 25.99
N GLY A 8 -5.17 15.66 26.50
CA GLY A 8 -4.51 14.52 25.85
C GLY A 8 -5.21 14.03 24.59
N ASP A 9 -6.53 13.86 24.59
CA ASP A 9 -7.26 13.29 23.45
C ASP A 9 -7.25 14.24 22.23
N SER A 10 -7.02 15.53 22.48
CA SER A 10 -6.80 16.53 21.43
C SER A 10 -5.56 16.20 20.59
N TRP A 11 -4.49 15.65 21.17
CA TRP A 11 -3.28 15.29 20.42
C TRP A 11 -3.54 14.21 19.37
N ARG A 12 -4.45 13.27 19.64
CA ARG A 12 -4.85 12.27 18.64
C ARG A 12 -5.58 12.90 17.45
N ASN A 13 -6.35 13.96 17.69
CA ASN A 13 -7.01 14.71 16.62
C ASN A 13 -6.02 15.57 15.83
N VAL A 14 -5.03 16.16 16.50
CA VAL A 14 -3.91 16.85 15.84
C VAL A 14 -3.16 15.88 14.93
N ALA A 15 -2.81 14.68 15.42
CA ALA A 15 -2.16 13.66 14.60
C ALA A 15 -2.98 13.29 13.35
N LYS A 16 -4.30 13.11 13.49
CA LYS A 16 -5.20 12.86 12.35
C LYS A 16 -5.25 14.01 11.35
N LEU A 17 -5.15 15.26 11.81
CA LEU A 17 -5.09 16.43 10.93
C LEU A 17 -3.74 16.46 10.20
N CYS A 18 -2.64 16.32 10.93
CA CYS A 18 -1.28 16.24 10.39
C CYS A 18 -1.17 15.13 9.32
N ASP A 19 -1.74 13.95 9.61
CA ASP A 19 -1.87 12.84 8.66
C ASP A 19 -2.54 13.25 7.34
N LYS A 20 -3.58 14.07 7.42
CA LYS A 20 -4.36 14.52 6.25
C LYS A 20 -3.60 15.54 5.41
N ILE A 21 -2.78 16.38 6.04
CA ILE A 21 -2.03 17.46 5.36
C ILE A 21 -0.58 17.07 5.03
N GLY A 22 -0.17 15.82 5.32
CA GLY A 22 1.16 15.32 4.97
C GLY A 22 2.26 15.66 5.98
N GLU A 23 1.92 16.27 7.12
CA GLU A 23 2.85 16.67 8.17
C GLU A 23 3.24 15.46 9.06
N ILE A 24 4.25 14.71 8.62
CA ILE A 24 4.62 13.43 9.26
C ILE A 24 5.22 13.65 10.65
N ASP A 25 6.20 14.55 10.80
CA ASP A 25 6.87 14.75 12.08
C ASP A 25 5.94 15.31 13.15
N LEU A 26 5.04 16.22 12.77
CA LEU A 26 4.01 16.72 13.67
C LEU A 26 2.99 15.64 14.04
N SER A 27 2.65 14.73 13.13
CA SER A 27 1.78 13.59 13.46
C SER A 27 2.45 12.67 14.49
N VAL A 28 3.72 12.32 14.26
CA VAL A 28 4.49 11.48 15.19
C VAL A 28 4.68 12.17 16.54
N GLU A 29 4.99 13.46 16.55
CA GLU A 29 5.12 14.25 17.78
C GLU A 29 3.80 14.35 18.54
N ALA A 30 2.69 14.59 17.84
CA ALA A 30 1.37 14.61 18.44
C ALA A 30 1.02 13.24 19.04
N MET A 31 1.30 12.14 18.34
CA MET A 31 1.09 10.79 18.89
C MET A 31 2.02 10.48 20.07
N ARG A 32 3.26 10.99 20.08
CA ARG A 32 4.16 10.89 21.25
C ARG A 32 3.56 11.61 22.46
N ARG A 33 3.07 12.83 22.27
CA ARG A 33 2.39 13.61 23.33
C ARG A 33 1.11 12.93 23.80
N TYR A 34 0.35 12.33 22.88
CA TYR A 34 -0.82 11.51 23.22
C TYR A 34 -0.42 10.35 24.14
N ALA A 35 0.64 9.61 23.80
CA ALA A 35 1.17 8.51 24.62
C ALA A 35 1.71 8.95 25.99
N GLN A 36 2.20 10.19 26.11
CA GLN A 36 2.76 10.75 27.34
C GLN A 36 1.76 11.53 28.19
N THR A 37 0.53 11.74 27.71
CA THR A 37 -0.49 12.46 28.49
C THR A 37 -1.18 11.50 29.46
N PRO A 38 -1.30 11.85 30.76
CA PRO A 38 -2.07 11.05 31.71
C PRO A 38 -3.55 10.86 31.27
N PRO A 39 -4.18 9.72 31.60
CA PRO A 39 -3.54 8.52 32.14
C PRO A 39 -2.59 7.87 31.13
N LEU A 40 -1.42 7.42 31.61
CA LEU A 40 -0.46 6.67 30.80
C LEU A 40 -0.99 5.24 30.62
N THR A 41 -1.51 4.95 29.43
CA THR A 41 -2.07 3.62 29.12
C THR A 41 -1.29 2.97 27.98
N LEU A 42 -1.29 1.63 28.00
CA LEU A 42 -0.66 0.84 26.96
C LEU A 42 -1.33 1.06 25.60
N ASP A 43 -2.64 1.28 25.54
CA ASP A 43 -3.36 1.57 24.30
C ASP A 43 -2.85 2.85 23.63
N ARG A 44 -2.56 3.90 24.41
CA ARG A 44 -2.00 5.15 23.88
C ARG A 44 -0.59 4.94 23.34
N LEU A 45 0.24 4.17 24.05
CA LEU A 45 1.58 3.79 23.60
C LEU A 45 1.55 2.94 22.32
N LEU A 46 0.66 1.95 22.25
CA LEU A 46 0.48 1.10 21.07
C LEU A 46 0.01 1.91 19.86
N ALA A 47 -0.86 2.90 20.06
CA ALA A 47 -1.27 3.80 19.00
C ALA A 47 -0.08 4.63 18.47
N TYR A 48 0.80 5.11 19.35
CA TYR A 48 2.03 5.79 18.96
C TYR A 48 2.99 4.86 18.20
N CYS A 49 3.23 3.65 18.70
CA CYS A 49 4.10 2.67 18.03
C CYS A 49 3.54 2.26 16.65
N SER A 50 2.22 2.15 16.52
CA SER A 50 1.56 1.87 15.25
C SER A 50 1.74 3.01 14.24
N GLU A 51 1.67 4.27 14.71
CA GLU A 51 1.92 5.43 13.86
C GLU A 51 3.40 5.49 13.42
N LEU A 52 4.35 5.25 14.33
CA LEU A 52 5.78 5.13 14.00
C LEU A 52 6.01 4.08 12.91
N ALA A 53 5.47 2.88 13.07
CA ALA A 53 5.60 1.79 12.09
C ALA A 53 5.03 2.18 10.71
N LYS A 54 3.82 2.77 10.68
CA LYS A 54 3.17 3.27 9.45
C LYS A 54 4.01 4.33 8.74
N ARG A 55 4.79 5.13 9.48
CA ARG A 55 5.68 6.16 8.93
C ARG A 55 7.08 5.67 8.58
N GLY A 56 7.32 4.35 8.65
CA GLY A 56 8.63 3.75 8.35
C GLY A 56 9.65 3.94 9.47
N ARG A 57 9.21 4.36 10.67
CA ARG A 57 10.03 4.50 11.88
C ARG A 57 9.86 3.26 12.77
N ALA A 58 9.88 2.09 12.15
CA ALA A 58 9.62 0.81 12.82
C ALA A 58 10.67 0.51 13.91
N ASP A 59 11.93 0.92 13.72
CA ASP A 59 12.99 0.77 14.73
C ASP A 59 12.66 1.54 16.02
N GLU A 60 12.06 2.73 15.91
CA GLU A 60 11.61 3.50 17.08
C GLU A 60 10.41 2.85 17.77
N ALA A 61 9.51 2.23 17.00
CA ALA A 61 8.41 1.45 17.56
C ALA A 61 8.95 0.24 18.34
N VAL A 62 9.94 -0.47 17.78
CA VAL A 62 10.63 -1.58 18.46
C VAL A 62 11.33 -1.09 19.73
N ALA A 63 12.05 0.03 19.68
CA ALA A 63 12.73 0.61 20.84
C ALA A 63 11.74 1.00 21.95
N ALA A 64 10.60 1.60 21.60
CA ALA A 64 9.55 1.96 22.54
C ALA A 64 8.95 0.72 23.24
N ILE A 65 8.75 -0.38 22.51
CA ILE A 65 8.26 -1.64 23.08
C ILE A 65 9.34 -2.30 23.96
N ASN A 66 10.59 -2.32 23.51
CA ASN A 66 11.71 -2.91 24.25
C ASN A 66 12.00 -2.19 25.57
N GLY A 67 11.63 -0.91 25.67
CA GLY A 67 11.72 -0.13 26.91
C GLY A 67 10.67 -0.51 27.98
N LEU A 68 9.66 -1.31 27.65
CA LEU A 68 8.65 -1.75 28.61
C LEU A 68 9.20 -2.85 29.54
N PRO A 69 8.65 -3.00 30.77
CA PRO A 69 8.95 -4.15 31.62
C PRO A 69 8.67 -5.48 30.90
N LYS A 70 9.51 -6.49 31.14
CA LYS A 70 9.45 -7.77 30.40
C LYS A 70 8.13 -8.51 30.62
N ASP A 71 7.58 -8.43 31.83
CA ASP A 71 6.25 -8.94 32.19
C ASP A 71 5.12 -8.25 31.41
N VAL A 72 5.26 -6.96 31.09
CA VAL A 72 4.31 -6.25 30.23
C VAL A 72 4.47 -6.69 28.77
N GLN A 73 5.71 -6.76 28.28
CA GLN A 73 6.01 -7.18 26.91
C GLN A 73 5.46 -8.58 26.58
N ASP A 74 5.61 -9.50 27.53
CA ASP A 74 5.21 -10.90 27.34
C ASP A 74 3.78 -11.14 27.86
N GLY A 75 3.23 -10.28 28.73
CA GLY A 75 1.92 -10.42 29.36
C GLY A 75 0.76 -9.84 28.55
N ASN A 76 0.99 -8.90 27.63
CA ASN A 76 -0.07 -8.24 26.88
C ASN A 76 -0.20 -8.74 25.42
N THR A 77 -1.39 -9.22 25.06
CA THR A 77 -1.67 -9.77 23.71
C THR A 77 -1.48 -8.74 22.58
N ALA A 78 -1.81 -7.47 22.79
CA ALA A 78 -1.66 -6.44 21.77
C ALA A 78 -0.19 -6.07 21.53
N ILE A 79 0.66 -6.08 22.58
CA ILE A 79 2.10 -5.93 22.42
C ILE A 79 2.69 -7.12 21.66
N LEU A 80 2.33 -8.34 22.04
CA LEU A 80 2.79 -9.55 21.34
C LEU A 80 2.43 -9.50 19.85
N HIS A 81 1.20 -9.08 19.53
CA HIS A 81 0.76 -8.92 18.14
C HIS A 81 1.59 -7.87 17.39
N LEU A 82 1.82 -6.71 18.01
CA LEU A 82 2.61 -5.65 17.39
C LEU A 82 4.08 -6.07 17.18
N ARG A 83 4.69 -6.73 18.17
CA ARG A 83 6.05 -7.30 18.04
C ARG A 83 6.13 -8.32 16.90
N GLY A 84 5.17 -9.25 16.83
CA GLY A 84 5.11 -10.23 15.73
C GLY A 84 4.91 -9.58 14.36
N THR A 85 4.10 -8.53 14.29
CA THR A 85 3.90 -7.74 13.05
C THR A 85 5.18 -7.02 12.63
N LEU A 86 5.88 -6.36 13.56
CA LEU A 86 7.15 -5.68 13.27
C LEU A 86 8.22 -6.68 12.85
N ALA A 87 8.38 -7.79 13.57
CA ALA A 87 9.29 -8.88 13.19
C ALA A 87 8.99 -9.41 11.78
N THR A 88 7.71 -9.58 11.42
CA THR A 88 7.28 -9.95 10.06
C THR A 88 7.73 -8.93 9.03
N GLN A 89 7.56 -7.63 9.28
CA GLN A 89 7.97 -6.57 8.35
C GLN A 89 9.48 -6.59 8.09
N PHE A 90 10.29 -6.85 9.12
CA PHE A 90 11.74 -7.01 9.01
C PHE A 90 12.17 -8.36 8.41
N GLY A 91 11.26 -9.30 8.20
CA GLY A 91 11.57 -10.64 7.69
C GLY A 91 12.11 -11.60 8.75
N ASN A 92 12.02 -11.24 10.03
CA ASN A 92 12.42 -12.08 11.17
C ASN A 92 11.30 -13.09 11.48
N PHE A 93 11.00 -13.98 10.53
CA PHE A 93 9.86 -14.91 10.65
C PHE A 93 10.00 -15.88 11.83
N ASP A 94 11.24 -16.30 12.14
CA ASP A 94 11.55 -17.16 13.30
C ASP A 94 11.22 -16.50 14.64
N GLU A 95 11.28 -15.16 14.72
CA GLU A 95 10.84 -14.38 15.88
C GLU A 95 9.33 -14.10 15.84
N ALA A 96 8.79 -13.80 14.66
CA ALA A 96 7.40 -13.42 14.48
C ALA A 96 6.41 -14.56 14.79
N GLU A 97 6.68 -15.76 14.27
CA GLU A 97 5.79 -16.91 14.41
C GLU A 97 5.46 -17.28 15.86
N PRO A 98 6.43 -17.48 16.78
CA PRO A 98 6.11 -17.83 18.16
C PRO A 98 5.32 -16.74 18.89
N LEU A 99 5.55 -15.47 18.58
CA LEU A 99 4.78 -14.35 19.15
C LEU A 99 3.33 -14.37 18.67
N ILE A 100 3.11 -14.56 17.37
CA ILE A 100 1.77 -14.66 16.78
C ILE A 100 1.03 -15.90 17.30
N ARG A 101 1.70 -17.03 17.49
CA ARG A 101 1.08 -18.23 18.08
C ARG A 101 0.58 -17.97 19.50
N GLN A 102 1.36 -17.26 20.32
CA GLN A 102 0.90 -16.86 21.66
C GLN A 102 -0.32 -15.95 21.62
N THR A 103 -0.45 -15.06 20.62
CA THR A 103 -1.66 -14.22 20.51
C THR A 103 -2.88 -15.02 20.11
N ILE A 104 -2.73 -16.03 19.23
CA ILE A 104 -3.79 -16.97 18.87
C ILE A 104 -4.25 -17.75 20.10
N ASP A 105 -3.32 -18.24 20.93
CA ASP A 105 -3.67 -19.00 22.14
C ASP A 105 -4.41 -18.18 23.18
N ARG A 106 -4.13 -16.87 23.28
CA ARG A 106 -4.79 -15.96 24.22
C ARG A 106 -6.11 -15.39 23.70
N ALA A 107 -6.24 -15.22 22.39
CA ALA A 107 -7.36 -14.54 21.75
C ALA A 107 -7.71 -15.21 20.42
N GLU A 108 -8.21 -16.45 20.52
CA GLU A 108 -8.47 -17.33 19.37
C GLU A 108 -9.51 -16.76 18.37
N LEU A 109 -10.41 -15.88 18.82
CA LEU A 109 -11.42 -15.21 17.99
C LEU A 109 -10.97 -13.84 17.42
N THR A 110 -9.69 -13.49 17.58
CA THR A 110 -9.10 -12.32 16.91
C THR A 110 -8.52 -12.75 15.57
N GLY A 111 -9.30 -12.59 14.49
CA GLY A 111 -8.94 -13.06 13.14
C GLY A 111 -7.64 -12.47 12.57
N GLN A 112 -7.25 -11.27 13.01
CA GLN A 112 -5.98 -10.63 12.63
C GLN A 112 -4.77 -11.48 13.01
N ASN A 113 -4.84 -12.24 14.12
CA ASN A 113 -3.76 -13.12 14.54
C ASN A 113 -3.61 -14.29 13.56
N TRP A 114 -4.72 -14.90 13.14
CA TRP A 114 -4.71 -15.95 12.10
C TRP A 114 -4.23 -15.45 10.76
N LEU A 115 -4.67 -14.25 10.34
CA LEU A 115 -4.20 -13.63 9.12
C LEU A 115 -2.69 -13.36 9.17
N SER A 116 -2.18 -12.89 10.30
CA SER A 116 -0.74 -12.65 10.51
C SER A 116 0.08 -13.93 10.39
N LEU A 117 -0.39 -15.04 11.01
CA LEU A 117 0.25 -16.35 10.87
C LEU A 117 0.22 -16.80 9.41
N ALA A 118 -0.95 -16.67 8.75
CA ALA A 118 -1.11 -17.11 7.38
C ALA A 118 -0.18 -16.35 6.41
N MET A 119 0.13 -15.08 6.67
CA MET A 119 1.05 -14.28 5.83
C MET A 119 2.52 -14.75 5.86
N ILE A 120 2.95 -15.47 6.89
CA ILE A 120 4.35 -15.90 7.06
C ILE A 120 4.54 -17.42 7.01
N LYS A 121 3.45 -18.16 6.76
CA LYS A 121 3.42 -19.61 6.77
C LYS A 121 2.74 -20.14 5.51
N LYS A 122 3.28 -21.22 4.96
CA LYS A 122 2.62 -22.06 3.95
C LYS A 122 1.94 -23.26 4.62
N PHE A 123 0.65 -23.47 4.36
CA PHE A 123 -0.10 -24.57 4.95
C PHE A 123 0.05 -25.88 4.16
N SER A 124 -0.11 -27.00 4.85
CA SER A 124 -0.21 -28.35 4.26
C SER A 124 -1.58 -28.97 4.55
N ALA A 125 -1.96 -30.02 3.82
CA ALA A 125 -3.30 -30.63 3.96
C ALA A 125 -3.57 -31.17 5.38
N ASP A 126 -2.52 -31.61 6.08
CA ASP A 126 -2.61 -32.16 7.43
C ASP A 126 -2.31 -31.16 8.55
N ASP A 127 -2.16 -29.88 8.20
CA ASP A 127 -1.69 -28.85 9.11
C ASP A 127 -2.60 -28.68 10.34
N PRO A 128 -2.05 -28.74 11.57
CA PRO A 128 -2.85 -28.60 12.78
C PRO A 128 -3.50 -27.22 12.91
N ASP A 129 -2.89 -26.16 12.36
CA ASP A 129 -3.47 -24.82 12.39
C ASP A 129 -4.68 -24.72 11.46
N LEU A 130 -4.65 -25.38 10.29
CA LEU A 130 -5.81 -25.48 9.39
C LEU A 130 -6.96 -26.23 10.08
N LYS A 131 -6.69 -27.41 10.65
CA LYS A 131 -7.69 -28.19 11.40
C LYS A 131 -8.27 -27.38 12.58
N ARG A 132 -7.44 -26.58 13.25
CA ARG A 132 -7.87 -25.68 14.32
C ARG A 132 -8.77 -24.56 13.80
N MET A 133 -8.40 -23.88 12.72
CA MET A 133 -9.25 -22.87 12.06
C MET A 133 -10.60 -23.45 11.63
N GLU A 134 -10.61 -24.62 10.98
CA GLU A 134 -11.86 -25.30 10.58
C GLU A 134 -12.77 -25.58 11.78
N LYS A 135 -12.20 -26.04 12.89
CA LYS A 135 -12.95 -26.33 14.12
C LYS A 135 -13.57 -25.08 14.77
N ILE A 136 -12.88 -23.94 14.73
CA ILE A 136 -13.35 -22.70 15.36
C ILE A 136 -14.19 -21.83 14.43
N ARG A 137 -14.19 -22.11 13.12
CA ARG A 137 -14.97 -21.36 12.12
C ARG A 137 -16.41 -21.07 12.54
N PRO A 138 -17.21 -22.01 13.11
CA PRO A 138 -18.58 -21.73 13.51
C PRO A 138 -18.72 -20.65 14.60
N LYS A 139 -17.68 -20.45 15.43
CA LYS A 139 -17.70 -19.44 16.51
C LYS A 139 -17.49 -18.01 15.99
N TYR A 140 -16.99 -17.85 14.76
CA TYR A 140 -16.70 -16.53 14.22
C TYR A 140 -17.96 -15.71 13.92
N SER A 141 -19.15 -16.32 13.84
CA SER A 141 -20.40 -15.55 13.73
C SER A 141 -20.62 -14.57 14.89
N GLU A 142 -19.99 -14.80 16.04
CA GLU A 142 -20.07 -13.95 17.24
C GLU A 142 -18.93 -12.90 17.31
N ALA A 143 -17.92 -13.00 16.45
CA ALA A 143 -16.77 -12.10 16.47
C ALA A 143 -17.11 -10.74 15.80
N PRO A 144 -16.37 -9.66 16.10
CA PRO A 144 -16.52 -8.40 15.37
C PRO A 144 -16.26 -8.57 13.86
N PRO A 145 -16.94 -7.81 12.96
CA PRO A 145 -16.82 -7.96 11.50
C PRO A 145 -15.38 -8.00 10.98
N ILE A 146 -14.52 -7.12 11.50
CA ILE A 146 -13.10 -7.09 11.15
C ILE A 146 -12.38 -8.41 11.48
N SER A 147 -12.68 -9.03 12.63
CA SER A 147 -12.13 -10.32 13.03
C SER A 147 -12.68 -11.45 12.17
N GLN A 148 -13.96 -11.40 11.79
CA GLN A 148 -14.55 -12.36 10.86
C GLN A 148 -13.85 -12.31 9.50
N ALA A 149 -13.79 -11.13 8.89
CA ALA A 149 -13.19 -10.95 7.58
C ALA A 149 -11.73 -11.43 7.56
N THR A 150 -10.90 -10.97 8.50
CA THR A 150 -9.48 -11.36 8.55
C THR A 150 -9.27 -12.85 8.78
N PHE A 151 -10.11 -13.49 9.60
CA PHE A 151 -10.10 -14.95 9.77
C PHE A 151 -10.45 -15.69 8.47
N PHE A 152 -11.49 -15.26 7.77
CA PHE A 152 -11.90 -15.90 6.51
C PHE A 152 -10.86 -15.76 5.40
N TYR A 153 -10.14 -14.63 5.33
CA TYR A 153 -8.98 -14.50 4.44
C TYR A 153 -7.81 -15.41 4.84
N ALA A 154 -7.56 -15.60 6.14
CA ALA A 154 -6.54 -16.53 6.62
C ALA A 154 -6.90 -17.98 6.24
N LEU A 155 -8.16 -18.37 6.45
CA LEU A 155 -8.68 -19.68 6.09
C LEU A 155 -8.66 -19.91 4.56
N GLY A 156 -9.03 -18.89 3.78
CA GLY A 156 -8.94 -18.91 2.32
C GLY A 156 -7.50 -19.11 1.83
N LYS A 157 -6.51 -18.51 2.52
CA LYS A 157 -5.09 -18.77 2.22
C LYS A 157 -4.68 -20.21 2.53
N ALA A 158 -5.10 -20.75 3.67
CA ALA A 158 -4.79 -22.13 4.02
C ALA A 158 -5.38 -23.14 3.03
N TYR A 159 -6.62 -22.93 2.57
CA TYR A 159 -7.20 -23.75 1.51
C TYR A 159 -6.49 -23.59 0.16
N HIS A 160 -6.10 -22.36 -0.19
CA HIS A 160 -5.32 -22.11 -1.42
C HIS A 160 -3.97 -22.84 -1.40
N ASP A 161 -3.24 -22.76 -0.28
CA ASP A 161 -1.93 -23.40 -0.12
C ASP A 161 -2.03 -24.94 -0.21
N THR A 162 -3.18 -25.50 0.19
CA THR A 162 -3.51 -26.92 0.09
C THR A 162 -4.20 -27.32 -1.22
N GLN A 163 -4.29 -26.38 -2.18
CA GLN A 163 -4.88 -26.54 -3.51
C GLN A 163 -6.38 -26.85 -3.52
N ASP A 164 -7.08 -26.59 -2.42
CA ASP A 164 -8.54 -26.65 -2.36
C ASP A 164 -9.13 -25.30 -2.78
N TYR A 165 -9.11 -25.06 -4.09
CA TYR A 165 -9.43 -23.73 -4.65
C TYR A 165 -10.89 -23.34 -4.47
N ASP A 166 -11.81 -24.30 -4.44
CA ASP A 166 -13.24 -24.04 -4.24
C ASP A 166 -13.50 -23.56 -2.82
N ARG A 167 -13.00 -24.28 -1.79
CA ARG A 167 -13.12 -23.83 -0.40
C ARG A 167 -12.33 -22.55 -0.15
N ALA A 168 -11.21 -22.35 -0.84
CA ALA A 168 -10.46 -21.11 -0.79
C ALA A 168 -11.30 -19.93 -1.29
N PHE A 169 -11.87 -20.03 -2.50
CA PHE A 169 -12.70 -18.98 -3.09
C PHE A 169 -13.90 -18.65 -2.20
N GLN A 170 -14.58 -19.68 -1.68
CA GLN A 170 -15.70 -19.49 -0.77
C GLN A 170 -15.28 -18.73 0.50
N ALA A 171 -14.18 -19.12 1.15
CA ALA A 171 -13.69 -18.44 2.34
C ALA A 171 -13.30 -16.98 2.05
N TYR A 172 -12.59 -16.70 0.95
CA TYR A 172 -12.31 -15.31 0.56
C TYR A 172 -13.60 -14.51 0.32
N SER A 173 -14.60 -15.12 -0.34
CA SER A 173 -15.89 -14.48 -0.62
C SER A 173 -16.65 -14.13 0.66
N GLU A 174 -16.70 -15.04 1.64
CA GLU A 174 -17.30 -14.78 2.95
C GLU A 174 -16.63 -13.59 3.65
N GLY A 175 -15.29 -13.57 3.67
CA GLY A 175 -14.54 -12.46 4.24
C GLY A 175 -14.75 -11.14 3.49
N ALA A 176 -14.85 -11.19 2.17
CA ALA A 176 -15.06 -10.04 1.31
C ALA A 176 -16.47 -9.45 1.46
N GLU A 177 -17.50 -10.29 1.55
CA GLU A 177 -18.89 -9.89 1.76
C GLU A 177 -19.06 -9.10 3.06
N ILE A 178 -18.46 -9.56 4.15
CA ILE A 178 -18.47 -8.84 5.43
C ILE A 178 -17.95 -7.41 5.28
N ARG A 179 -16.85 -7.24 4.52
CA ARG A 179 -16.25 -5.92 4.29
C ARG A 179 -17.08 -5.04 3.36
N ARG A 180 -17.69 -5.62 2.32
CA ARG A 180 -18.62 -4.89 1.43
C ARG A 180 -19.81 -4.34 2.19
N ASN A 181 -20.34 -5.08 3.16
CA ASN A 181 -21.45 -4.65 4.01
C ASN A 181 -21.06 -3.48 4.94
N GLU A 182 -19.79 -3.39 5.36
CA GLU A 182 -19.29 -2.24 6.13
C GLU A 182 -19.03 -1.01 5.24
N ARG A 183 -18.60 -1.20 4.00
CA ARG A 183 -18.30 -0.09 3.08
C ARG A 183 -18.47 -0.48 1.61
N ALA A 184 -19.45 0.11 0.96
CA ALA A 184 -19.69 -0.07 -0.47
C ALA A 184 -18.68 0.71 -1.33
N PHE A 185 -18.35 0.13 -2.49
CA PHE A 185 -17.63 0.82 -3.56
C PHE A 185 -18.62 1.61 -4.43
N ASN A 186 -18.28 2.86 -4.74
CA ASN A 186 -19.06 3.71 -5.66
C ASN A 186 -18.37 3.74 -7.03
N ALA A 187 -18.72 2.80 -7.90
CA ALA A 187 -18.11 2.66 -9.22
C ALA A 187 -18.43 3.88 -10.11
N GLU A 188 -19.62 4.45 -10.00
CA GLU A 188 -20.09 5.59 -10.78
C GLU A 188 -19.30 6.86 -10.46
N GLU A 189 -18.98 7.10 -9.19
CA GLU A 189 -18.15 8.23 -8.77
C GLU A 189 -16.73 8.10 -9.32
N VAL A 190 -16.12 6.91 -9.24
CA VAL A 190 -14.79 6.68 -9.81
C VAL A 190 -14.82 6.79 -11.33
N ALA A 191 -15.87 6.31 -11.99
CA ALA A 191 -16.05 6.43 -13.43
C ALA A 191 -16.19 7.90 -13.87
N LYS A 192 -17.00 8.69 -13.15
CA LYS A 192 -17.16 10.13 -13.40
C LYS A 192 -15.83 10.87 -13.24
N SER A 193 -15.13 10.65 -12.13
CA SER A 193 -13.83 11.26 -11.88
C SER A 193 -12.79 10.86 -12.94
N THR A 194 -12.78 9.59 -13.37
CA THR A 194 -11.91 9.09 -14.45
C THR A 194 -12.19 9.79 -15.77
N LYS A 195 -13.46 9.87 -16.19
CA LYS A 195 -13.88 10.54 -17.42
C LYS A 195 -13.51 12.02 -17.41
N ASN A 196 -13.76 12.71 -16.29
CA ASN A 196 -13.37 14.11 -16.13
C ASN A 196 -11.85 14.31 -16.28
N LEU A 197 -11.03 13.43 -15.70
CA LEU A 197 -9.57 13.54 -15.86
C LEU A 197 -9.16 13.42 -17.33
N ILE A 198 -9.70 12.43 -18.04
CA ILE A 198 -9.39 12.18 -19.45
C ILE A 198 -9.87 13.32 -20.34
N GLU A 199 -11.10 13.79 -20.14
CA GLU A 199 -11.73 14.84 -20.93
C GLU A 199 -11.01 16.19 -20.78
N PHE A 200 -10.61 16.54 -19.54
CA PHE A 200 -10.10 17.88 -19.27
C PHE A 200 -8.57 17.98 -19.23
N TYR A 201 -7.82 16.92 -18.89
CA TYR A 201 -6.36 16.97 -18.97
C TYR A 201 -5.85 16.51 -20.34
N THR A 202 -6.08 17.33 -21.35
CA THR A 202 -5.52 17.17 -22.70
C THR A 202 -4.22 17.97 -22.84
N PRO A 203 -3.37 17.70 -23.84
CA PRO A 203 -2.19 18.54 -24.11
C PRO A 203 -2.53 20.03 -24.25
N GLU A 204 -3.63 20.35 -24.95
CA GLU A 204 -4.11 21.73 -25.10
C GLU A 204 -4.46 22.36 -23.75
N ASN A 205 -5.21 21.65 -22.91
CA ASN A 205 -5.61 22.18 -21.60
C ASN A 205 -4.44 22.26 -20.62
N ILE A 206 -3.53 21.29 -20.62
CA ILE A 206 -2.30 21.34 -19.80
C ILE A 206 -1.48 22.57 -20.18
N SER A 207 -1.42 22.95 -21.46
CA SER A 207 -0.70 24.16 -21.90
C SER A 207 -1.30 25.48 -21.37
N LYS A 208 -2.53 25.47 -20.84
CA LYS A 208 -3.17 26.62 -20.17
C LYS A 208 -2.72 26.77 -18.70
N LEU A 209 -2.09 25.74 -18.13
CA LEU A 209 -1.49 25.83 -16.82
C LEU A 209 -0.13 26.54 -16.91
N THR A 210 0.18 27.37 -15.93
CA THR A 210 1.50 28.00 -15.77
C THR A 210 2.55 26.89 -15.70
N PRO A 211 3.64 26.94 -16.49
CA PRO A 211 4.71 25.94 -16.40
C PRO A 211 5.34 25.92 -15.01
N SER A 212 5.68 24.73 -14.53
CA SER A 212 6.55 24.57 -13.37
C SER A 212 8.02 24.69 -13.76
N PHE A 213 8.82 25.34 -12.92
CA PHE A 213 10.28 25.40 -13.05
C PHE A 213 11.00 24.52 -12.01
N CYS A 214 10.27 23.67 -11.28
CA CYS A 214 10.85 22.76 -10.30
C CYS A 214 11.55 21.58 -10.97
N ASN A 215 12.87 21.70 -11.13
CA ASN A 215 13.72 20.66 -11.71
C ASN A 215 14.26 19.75 -10.61
N SER A 216 13.70 18.55 -10.49
CA SER A 216 14.13 17.54 -9.52
C SER A 216 13.89 16.14 -10.07
N ASP A 217 14.94 15.31 -10.08
CA ASP A 217 14.87 13.89 -10.42
C ASP A 217 14.83 12.99 -9.17
N ARG A 218 14.73 13.62 -8.00
CA ARG A 218 14.88 12.96 -6.70
C ARG A 218 13.85 11.87 -6.43
N PRO A 219 12.53 12.11 -6.61
CA PRO A 219 11.54 11.06 -6.50
C PRO A 219 11.57 10.12 -7.71
N ILE A 220 11.54 8.82 -7.45
CA ILE A 220 11.33 7.77 -8.45
C ILE A 220 9.90 7.28 -8.27
N PHE A 221 9.01 7.62 -9.20
CA PHE A 221 7.61 7.26 -9.11
C PHE A 221 7.37 5.84 -9.63
N VAL A 222 6.82 4.97 -8.79
CA VAL A 222 6.40 3.61 -9.18
C VAL A 222 4.90 3.49 -8.97
N THR A 223 4.16 3.14 -10.03
CA THR A 223 2.71 3.01 -9.95
C THR A 223 2.20 1.80 -10.74
N GLY A 224 0.91 1.53 -10.62
CA GLY A 224 0.24 0.36 -11.17
C GLY A 224 -0.91 -0.06 -10.26
N LYS A 225 -1.69 -1.05 -10.71
CA LYS A 225 -2.72 -1.66 -9.87
C LYS A 225 -2.07 -2.33 -8.65
N PRO A 226 -2.74 -2.43 -7.49
CA PRO A 226 -2.29 -3.30 -6.41
C PRO A 226 -1.99 -4.71 -6.96
N ARG A 227 -0.95 -5.37 -6.45
CA ARG A 227 -0.57 -6.74 -6.84
C ARG A 227 -0.07 -6.91 -8.31
N SER A 228 0.33 -5.83 -8.97
CA SER A 228 0.95 -5.86 -10.31
C SER A 228 2.48 -6.02 -10.31
N GLY A 229 3.11 -6.21 -9.15
CA GLY A 229 4.57 -6.32 -9.03
C GLY A 229 5.30 -5.01 -8.66
N THR A 230 4.57 -3.96 -8.27
CA THR A 230 5.17 -2.68 -7.85
C THR A 230 6.13 -2.82 -6.66
N THR A 231 5.83 -3.70 -5.69
CA THR A 231 6.75 -4.00 -4.57
C THR A 231 8.04 -4.68 -5.03
N LEU A 232 7.99 -5.53 -6.07
CA LEU A 232 9.21 -6.13 -6.61
C LEU A 232 10.11 -5.05 -7.24
N VAL A 233 9.54 -4.14 -8.03
CA VAL A 233 10.30 -3.03 -8.61
C VAL A 233 10.85 -2.10 -7.54
N GLU A 234 10.08 -1.80 -6.49
CA GLU A 234 10.57 -1.06 -5.31
C GLU A 234 11.78 -1.77 -4.67
N GLN A 235 11.74 -3.08 -4.50
CA GLN A 235 12.87 -3.86 -3.94
C GLN A 235 14.10 -3.86 -4.86
N VAL A 236 13.90 -4.01 -6.18
CA VAL A 236 14.99 -3.87 -7.17
C VAL A 236 15.65 -2.49 -7.04
N LEU A 237 14.85 -1.43 -7.08
CA LEU A 237 15.36 -0.06 -7.03
C LEU A 237 16.07 0.23 -5.72
N THR A 238 15.50 -0.19 -4.60
CA THR A 238 16.04 0.05 -3.26
C THR A 238 17.23 -0.83 -2.90
N SER A 239 17.57 -1.80 -3.75
CA SER A 239 18.85 -2.52 -3.66
C SER A 239 20.02 -1.72 -4.23
N HIS A 240 19.75 -0.64 -4.97
CA HIS A 240 20.76 0.31 -5.43
C HIS A 240 21.20 1.23 -4.29
N SER A 241 22.52 1.49 -4.18
CA SER A 241 23.15 2.23 -3.08
C SER A 241 22.60 3.66 -2.88
N GLN A 242 22.20 4.31 -3.97
CA GLN A 242 21.67 5.69 -3.98
C GLN A 242 20.16 5.80 -3.74
N VAL A 243 19.45 4.69 -3.51
CA VAL A 243 17.98 4.65 -3.50
C VAL A 243 17.42 4.19 -2.15
N THR A 244 16.53 5.00 -1.61
CA THR A 244 15.82 4.76 -0.35
C THR A 244 14.39 4.32 -0.61
N ASN A 245 13.90 3.40 0.23
CA ASN A 245 12.52 2.91 0.17
C ASN A 245 11.56 3.93 0.79
N GLY A 246 10.67 4.51 -0.02
CA GLY A 246 9.62 5.41 0.48
C GLY A 246 8.29 4.72 0.79
N ALA A 247 8.07 3.46 0.38
CA ALA A 247 6.79 2.79 0.46
C ALA A 247 5.65 3.59 -0.23
N GLU A 248 4.44 3.58 0.35
CA GLU A 248 3.32 4.41 -0.14
C GLU A 248 3.30 5.77 0.56
N LEU A 249 3.92 6.78 -0.05
CA LEU A 249 4.07 8.10 0.57
C LEU A 249 2.76 8.88 0.63
N ASN A 250 1.96 8.85 -0.44
CA ASN A 250 0.76 9.67 -0.60
C ASN A 250 0.98 11.19 -0.41
N LEU A 251 2.24 11.66 -0.40
CA LEU A 251 2.61 13.04 -0.10
C LEU A 251 2.20 14.01 -1.22
N PHE A 252 2.20 13.57 -2.47
CA PHE A 252 1.78 14.45 -3.57
C PHE A 252 0.30 14.83 -3.48
N LYS A 253 -0.54 13.92 -2.96
CA LYS A 253 -1.95 14.23 -2.65
C LYS A 253 -2.07 15.32 -1.56
N ALA A 254 -1.16 15.31 -0.58
CA ALA A 254 -1.10 16.33 0.46
C ALA A 254 -0.59 17.68 -0.11
N ALA A 255 0.43 17.66 -0.97
CA ALA A 255 0.94 18.85 -1.66
C ALA A 255 -0.13 19.50 -2.57
N LEU A 256 -1.08 18.72 -3.09
CA LEU A 256 -2.23 19.23 -3.82
C LEU A 256 -3.36 19.78 -2.93
N HIS A 257 -3.24 19.76 -1.61
CA HIS A 257 -4.30 20.25 -0.71
C HIS A 257 -4.66 21.72 -0.97
N PRO A 258 -3.71 22.65 -1.20
CA PRO A 258 -4.01 24.03 -1.57
C PRO A 258 -4.85 24.14 -2.85
N ALA A 259 -4.72 23.18 -3.78
CA ALA A 259 -5.54 23.14 -5.00
C ALA A 259 -7.02 22.77 -4.72
N GLY A 260 -7.30 22.21 -3.54
CA GLY A 260 -8.63 21.85 -3.04
C GLY A 260 -9.13 20.53 -3.63
N ASN A 261 -9.09 20.38 -4.95
CA ASN A 261 -9.30 19.12 -5.64
C ASN A 261 -8.33 18.98 -6.83
N TYR A 262 -8.27 17.77 -7.41
CA TYR A 262 -7.37 17.44 -8.52
C TYR A 262 -8.08 17.44 -9.89
N SER A 263 -9.27 18.03 -9.99
CA SER A 263 -9.91 18.30 -11.29
C SER A 263 -9.18 19.42 -12.02
N PHE A 264 -9.31 19.47 -13.34
CA PHE A 264 -8.70 20.55 -14.13
C PHE A 264 -9.28 21.93 -13.79
N GLN A 265 -10.58 22.03 -13.50
CA GLN A 265 -11.16 23.30 -13.03
C GLN A 265 -10.60 23.73 -11.68
N GLY A 266 -10.38 22.78 -10.76
CA GLY A 266 -9.72 23.03 -9.48
C GLY A 266 -8.29 23.53 -9.65
N ALA A 267 -7.56 22.93 -10.60
CA ALA A 267 -6.21 23.34 -10.98
C ALA A 267 -6.16 24.79 -11.51
N LEU A 268 -7.05 25.15 -12.45
CA LEU A 268 -7.15 26.53 -12.94
C LEU A 268 -7.50 27.52 -11.83
N ALA A 269 -8.47 27.17 -10.98
CA ALA A 269 -8.86 28.02 -9.87
C ALA A 269 -7.71 28.21 -8.87
N TYR A 270 -6.84 27.21 -8.70
CA TYR A 270 -5.66 27.30 -7.82
C TYR A 270 -4.62 28.25 -8.37
N GLN A 271 -4.25 28.06 -9.63
CA GLN A 271 -3.34 28.95 -10.31
C GLN A 271 -3.84 30.41 -10.32
N GLN A 272 -5.14 30.63 -10.53
CA GLN A 272 -5.73 31.98 -10.55
C GLN A 272 -5.70 32.69 -9.19
N ARG A 273 -5.78 31.95 -8.08
CA ARG A 273 -5.75 32.51 -6.73
C ARG A 273 -4.35 32.54 -6.11
N SER A 274 -3.40 31.81 -6.69
CA SER A 274 -2.02 31.82 -6.22
C SER A 274 -1.40 33.19 -6.45
N THR A 275 -0.60 33.63 -5.48
CA THR A 275 0.19 34.86 -5.58
C THR A 275 1.59 34.60 -6.15
N ASP A 276 1.98 33.34 -6.31
CA ASP A 276 3.26 32.94 -6.89
C ASP A 276 3.22 32.98 -8.42
N THR A 277 4.35 33.31 -9.03
CA THR A 277 4.56 33.21 -10.47
C THR A 277 4.69 31.76 -10.96
N ASP A 278 5.01 30.82 -10.06
CA ASP A 278 5.10 29.39 -10.31
C ASP A 278 4.31 28.58 -9.26
N PRO A 279 2.97 28.58 -9.34
CA PRO A 279 2.12 27.83 -8.39
C PRO A 279 2.34 26.32 -8.46
N TRP A 280 2.78 25.78 -9.60
CA TRP A 280 2.96 24.34 -9.75
C TRP A 280 4.33 23.86 -9.28
N GLY A 281 5.33 24.74 -9.36
CA GLY A 281 6.62 24.59 -8.69
C GLY A 281 6.49 24.66 -7.18
N GLU A 282 5.60 25.50 -6.63
CA GLU A 282 5.26 25.54 -5.19
C GLU A 282 4.75 24.17 -4.72
N VAL A 283 3.77 23.59 -5.42
CA VAL A 283 3.25 22.23 -5.13
C VAL A 283 4.36 21.18 -5.18
N ALA A 284 5.26 21.25 -6.16
CA ALA A 284 6.40 20.34 -6.24
C ALA A 284 7.37 20.54 -5.07
N GLN A 285 7.65 21.78 -4.69
CA GLN A 285 8.53 22.11 -3.59
C GLN A 285 7.96 21.69 -2.24
N ASP A 286 6.64 21.78 -2.04
CA ASP A 286 5.95 21.25 -0.86
C ASP A 286 6.14 19.73 -0.76
N TYR A 287 5.96 19.02 -1.89
CA TYR A 287 6.23 17.58 -1.95
C TYR A 287 7.69 17.24 -1.60
N LEU A 288 8.66 17.96 -2.17
CA LEU A 288 10.09 17.76 -1.89
C LEU A 288 10.43 18.10 -0.44
N THR A 289 9.81 19.12 0.14
CA THR A 289 10.01 19.49 1.55
C THR A 289 9.49 18.40 2.49
N MET A 290 8.34 17.81 2.20
CA MET A 290 7.84 16.65 2.96
C MET A 290 8.72 15.40 2.78
N LEU A 291 9.36 15.23 1.62
CA LEU A 291 10.40 14.21 1.44
C LEU A 291 11.63 14.49 2.31
N ASP A 292 12.08 15.75 2.39
CA ASP A 292 13.23 16.16 3.20
C ASP A 292 13.02 15.91 4.69
N GLN A 293 11.84 16.25 5.19
CA GLN A 293 11.47 15.97 6.57
C GLN A 293 11.56 14.48 6.90
N ARG A 294 11.13 13.61 5.96
CA ARG A 294 11.09 12.17 6.19
C ARG A 294 12.42 11.45 5.97
N PHE A 295 13.20 11.87 4.98
CA PHE A 295 14.36 11.12 4.50
C PHE A 295 15.68 11.89 4.57
N GLY A 296 15.67 13.14 5.04
CA GLY A 296 16.79 14.08 4.93
C GLY A 296 16.94 14.64 3.51
N PRO A 297 17.93 15.50 3.22
CA PRO A 297 17.98 16.29 1.97
C PRO A 297 18.70 15.61 0.78
N TYR A 298 19.07 14.33 0.89
CA TYR A 298 19.90 13.64 -0.11
C TYR A 298 19.31 12.29 -0.55
N GLY A 299 19.79 11.78 -1.67
CA GLY A 299 19.44 10.45 -2.20
C GLY A 299 18.13 10.42 -2.98
N ARG A 300 17.96 9.37 -3.78
CA ARG A 300 16.75 9.13 -4.58
C ARG A 300 15.73 8.37 -3.74
N ILE A 301 14.45 8.74 -3.81
CA ILE A 301 13.40 8.13 -2.99
C ILE A 301 12.39 7.44 -3.91
N VAL A 302 12.13 6.16 -3.69
CA VAL A 302 11.02 5.48 -4.38
C VAL A 302 9.70 5.91 -3.75
N ASP A 303 8.84 6.57 -4.53
CA ASP A 303 7.45 6.81 -4.16
C ASP A 303 6.55 5.81 -4.90
N LYS A 304 6.14 4.75 -4.18
CA LYS A 304 5.33 3.66 -4.71
C LYS A 304 3.85 3.87 -4.36
N THR A 305 3.31 5.06 -4.62
CA THR A 305 1.90 5.34 -4.34
C THR A 305 1.02 4.91 -5.53
N LEU A 306 0.12 3.95 -5.28
CA LEU A 306 -0.75 3.37 -6.32
C LEU A 306 -1.79 4.38 -6.84
N SER A 307 -2.17 5.36 -6.03
CA SER A 307 -3.16 6.39 -6.40
C SER A 307 -2.61 7.45 -7.38
N HIS A 308 -1.31 7.43 -7.71
CA HIS A 308 -0.66 8.36 -8.65
C HIS A 308 -1.37 8.43 -10.01
N ALA A 309 -1.97 7.34 -10.48
CA ALA A 309 -2.77 7.35 -11.71
C ALA A 309 -3.89 8.42 -11.72
N ARG A 310 -4.45 8.78 -10.56
CA ARG A 310 -5.57 9.75 -10.42
C ARG A 310 -5.13 11.21 -10.46
N PHE A 311 -3.85 11.49 -10.33
CA PHE A 311 -3.31 12.86 -10.34
C PHE A 311 -2.04 12.99 -11.19
N MET A 312 -1.79 12.01 -12.08
CA MET A 312 -0.62 11.93 -12.95
C MET A 312 -0.43 13.21 -13.78
N GLY A 313 -1.52 13.79 -14.30
CA GLY A 313 -1.49 15.03 -15.06
C GLY A 313 -0.85 16.18 -14.28
N LEU A 314 -1.27 16.42 -13.04
CA LEU A 314 -0.68 17.45 -12.19
C LEU A 314 0.70 17.05 -11.66
N LEU A 315 0.93 15.77 -11.37
CA LEU A 315 2.23 15.27 -10.92
C LEU A 315 3.33 15.56 -11.94
N LEU A 316 3.11 15.15 -13.18
CA LEU A 316 4.07 15.32 -14.27
C LEU A 316 4.08 16.76 -14.84
N HIS A 317 3.07 17.58 -14.52
CA HIS A 317 3.07 19.02 -14.80
C HIS A 317 3.90 19.79 -13.77
N SER A 318 3.69 19.51 -12.48
CA SER A 318 4.41 20.14 -11.36
C SER A 318 5.89 19.76 -11.31
N MET A 319 6.26 18.56 -11.76
CA MET A 319 7.66 18.11 -11.81
C MET A 319 8.03 17.73 -13.25
N PRO A 320 8.55 18.67 -14.07
CA PRO A 320 8.84 18.44 -15.48
C PRO A 320 9.82 17.28 -15.75
N ASP A 321 10.79 17.07 -14.85
CA ASP A 321 11.81 16.02 -14.97
C ASP A 321 11.38 14.67 -14.39
N ALA A 322 10.19 14.60 -13.77
CA ALA A 322 9.71 13.38 -13.13
C ALA A 322 9.52 12.25 -14.14
N LYS A 323 10.01 11.07 -13.76
CA LYS A 323 9.82 9.82 -14.50
C LYS A 323 9.02 8.84 -13.68
N VAL A 324 8.18 8.09 -14.37
CA VAL A 324 7.25 7.12 -13.80
C VAL A 324 7.54 5.74 -14.38
N ILE A 325 7.55 4.74 -13.51
CA ILE A 325 7.56 3.33 -13.85
C ILE A 325 6.15 2.80 -13.58
N TRP A 326 5.44 2.37 -14.63
CA TRP A 326 4.06 1.89 -14.54
C TRP A 326 3.99 0.38 -14.79
N LEU A 327 3.63 -0.37 -13.75
CA LEU A 327 3.52 -1.82 -13.81
C LEU A 327 2.19 -2.26 -14.46
N ARG A 328 2.29 -3.22 -15.38
CA ARG A 328 1.17 -3.94 -15.99
C ARG A 328 1.32 -5.42 -15.68
N ARG A 329 0.20 -6.11 -15.46
CA ARG A 329 0.14 -7.55 -15.24
C ARG A 329 -1.07 -8.09 -15.99
N ASN A 330 -1.06 -9.39 -16.32
CA ASN A 330 -2.24 -10.06 -16.81
C ASN A 330 -3.46 -9.74 -15.91
N PRO A 331 -4.58 -9.26 -16.48
CA PRO A 331 -5.69 -8.72 -15.71
C PRO A 331 -6.35 -9.77 -14.81
N GLU A 332 -6.47 -11.02 -15.25
CA GLU A 332 -7.08 -12.10 -14.46
C GLU A 332 -6.18 -12.53 -13.30
N ASP A 333 -4.88 -12.72 -13.56
CA ASP A 333 -3.90 -13.01 -12.51
C ASP A 333 -3.85 -11.90 -11.46
N ASN A 334 -3.92 -10.65 -11.91
CA ASN A 334 -3.96 -9.51 -11.03
C ASN A 334 -5.27 -9.46 -10.23
N ALA A 335 -6.43 -9.72 -10.86
CA ALA A 335 -7.74 -9.68 -10.21
C ALA A 335 -7.84 -10.74 -9.10
N ILE A 336 -7.47 -11.99 -9.39
CA ILE A 336 -7.43 -13.06 -8.38
C ILE A 336 -6.41 -12.74 -7.28
N SER A 337 -5.26 -12.16 -7.62
CA SER A 337 -4.31 -11.73 -6.60
C SER A 337 -4.90 -10.63 -5.72
N VAL A 338 -5.63 -9.66 -6.26
CA VAL A 338 -6.32 -8.62 -5.48
C VAL A 338 -7.39 -9.25 -4.59
N PHE A 339 -8.30 -10.03 -5.17
CA PHE A 339 -9.43 -10.62 -4.45
C PHE A 339 -9.02 -11.48 -3.25
N ARG A 340 -7.93 -12.25 -3.38
CA ARG A 340 -7.42 -13.12 -2.31
C ARG A 340 -6.63 -12.38 -1.23
N ASN A 341 -6.29 -11.11 -1.44
CA ASN A 341 -5.50 -10.34 -0.49
C ASN A 341 -6.39 -9.45 0.39
N TYR A 342 -6.18 -9.54 1.70
CA TYR A 342 -6.82 -8.64 2.64
C TYR A 342 -6.10 -7.28 2.65
N PHE A 343 -6.73 -6.24 2.10
CA PHE A 343 -6.23 -4.88 2.18
C PHE A 343 -6.78 -4.18 3.44
N SER A 344 -5.87 -3.76 4.33
CA SER A 344 -6.20 -2.94 5.49
C SER A 344 -6.51 -1.48 5.15
N ALA A 345 -6.22 -1.05 3.92
CA ALA A 345 -6.38 0.31 3.40
C ALA A 345 -7.65 0.48 2.54
N ASP A 346 -7.85 1.69 1.99
CA ASP A 346 -8.99 2.12 1.16
C ASP A 346 -9.07 1.47 -0.24
N VAL A 347 -8.97 0.14 -0.33
CA VAL A 347 -9.11 -0.63 -1.57
C VAL A 347 -10.49 -1.31 -1.61
N VAL A 348 -11.55 -0.55 -1.36
CA VAL A 348 -12.92 -1.06 -1.15
C VAL A 348 -13.50 -1.86 -2.32
N TRP A 349 -12.99 -1.62 -3.53
CA TRP A 349 -13.37 -2.34 -4.74
C TRP A 349 -12.75 -3.75 -4.83
N SER A 350 -11.78 -4.09 -3.97
CA SER A 350 -11.08 -5.40 -3.99
C SER A 350 -11.93 -6.58 -3.52
N TRP A 351 -13.10 -6.33 -2.95
CA TRP A 351 -13.93 -7.34 -2.30
C TRP A 351 -14.97 -7.99 -3.23
N SER A 352 -14.95 -7.67 -4.52
CA SER A 352 -15.84 -8.26 -5.52
C SER A 352 -15.11 -8.34 -6.86
N LEU A 353 -15.24 -9.46 -7.56
CA LEU A 353 -14.65 -9.61 -8.90
C LEU A 353 -15.27 -8.65 -9.92
N ASP A 354 -16.56 -8.34 -9.79
CA ASP A 354 -17.24 -7.30 -10.59
C ASP A 354 -16.67 -5.90 -10.32
N ASP A 355 -16.51 -5.51 -9.05
CA ASP A 355 -15.96 -4.19 -8.69
C ASP A 355 -14.48 -4.07 -9.10
N ILE A 356 -13.70 -5.15 -8.97
CA ILE A 356 -12.34 -5.24 -9.49
C ILE A 356 -12.33 -5.01 -11.00
N GLY A 357 -13.20 -5.68 -11.76
CA GLY A 357 -13.31 -5.53 -13.22
C GLY A 357 -13.62 -4.09 -13.62
N ARG A 358 -14.62 -3.47 -13.00
CA ARG A 358 -14.99 -2.07 -13.23
C ARG A 358 -13.84 -1.12 -12.92
N TYR A 359 -13.17 -1.31 -11.78
CA TYR A 359 -12.03 -0.47 -11.39
C TYR A 359 -10.86 -0.64 -12.36
N PHE A 360 -10.55 -1.89 -12.76
CA PHE A 360 -9.44 -2.19 -13.66
C PHE A 360 -9.62 -1.54 -15.03
N ARG A 361 -10.84 -1.57 -15.58
CA ARG A 361 -11.19 -0.88 -16.82
C ARG A 361 -10.95 0.63 -16.71
N LEU A 362 -11.40 1.26 -15.62
CA LEU A 362 -11.19 2.70 -15.40
C LEU A 362 -9.71 3.06 -15.23
N ASP A 363 -8.94 2.21 -14.56
CA ASP A 363 -7.49 2.39 -14.45
C ASP A 363 -6.78 2.22 -15.81
N ASP A 364 -7.24 1.30 -16.66
CA ASP A 364 -6.72 1.11 -18.02
C ASP A 364 -6.98 2.29 -18.95
N MET A 365 -8.14 2.94 -18.78
CA MET A 365 -8.45 4.20 -19.47
C MET A 365 -7.46 5.31 -19.06
N LEU A 366 -7.16 5.44 -17.77
CA LEU A 366 -6.16 6.41 -17.29
C LEU A 366 -4.76 6.06 -17.76
N TYR A 367 -4.36 4.79 -17.70
CA TYR A 367 -3.09 4.32 -18.23
C TYR A 367 -2.93 4.76 -19.69
N THR A 368 -3.90 4.43 -20.54
CA THR A 368 -3.88 4.77 -21.97
C THR A 368 -3.77 6.28 -22.17
N HIS A 369 -4.57 7.06 -21.43
CA HIS A 369 -4.56 8.52 -21.52
C HIS A 369 -3.19 9.10 -21.16
N TRP A 370 -2.62 8.70 -20.03
CA TRP A 370 -1.36 9.27 -19.56
C TRP A 370 -0.15 8.81 -20.37
N THR A 371 -0.11 7.56 -20.84
CA THR A 371 0.97 7.11 -21.73
C THR A 371 0.93 7.79 -23.09
N ASN A 372 -0.24 8.22 -23.56
CA ASN A 372 -0.37 8.98 -24.80
C ASN A 372 0.14 10.43 -24.64
N ILE A 373 -0.07 11.04 -23.47
CA ILE A 373 0.33 12.43 -23.20
C ILE A 373 1.79 12.53 -22.75
N PHE A 374 2.30 11.51 -22.05
CA PHE A 374 3.65 11.50 -21.47
C PHE A 374 4.48 10.26 -21.86
N PRO A 375 4.59 9.92 -23.16
CA PRO A 375 5.22 8.67 -23.62
C PRO A 375 6.69 8.56 -23.19
N ASP A 376 7.43 9.67 -23.15
CA ASP A 376 8.85 9.68 -22.79
C ASP A 376 9.11 9.65 -21.27
N ARG A 377 8.08 9.92 -20.46
CA ARG A 377 8.20 9.99 -18.99
C ARG A 377 7.63 8.77 -18.29
N ILE A 378 6.78 7.99 -18.96
CA ILE A 378 6.16 6.79 -18.40
C ILE A 378 6.75 5.55 -19.06
N LEU A 379 7.55 4.79 -18.31
CA LEU A 379 7.99 3.46 -18.71
C LEU A 379 6.97 2.41 -18.29
N THR A 380 6.34 1.76 -19.26
CA THR A 380 5.49 0.59 -19.01
C THR A 380 6.35 -0.65 -18.77
N VAL A 381 6.14 -1.32 -17.64
CA VAL A 381 6.83 -2.56 -17.26
C VAL A 381 5.81 -3.71 -17.16
N PRO A 382 5.81 -4.66 -18.10
CA PRO A 382 5.01 -5.88 -18.02
C PRO A 382 5.63 -6.84 -16.99
N TYR A 383 4.83 -7.22 -15.99
CA TYR A 383 5.23 -8.07 -14.88
C TYR A 383 5.74 -9.43 -15.36
N GLU A 384 5.04 -10.05 -16.30
CA GLU A 384 5.38 -11.38 -16.84
C GLU A 384 6.75 -11.39 -17.51
N GLU A 385 7.09 -10.32 -18.24
CA GLU A 385 8.42 -10.19 -18.83
C GLU A 385 9.48 -9.80 -17.79
N LEU A 386 9.14 -8.95 -16.80
CA LEU A 386 10.05 -8.62 -15.70
C LEU A 386 10.50 -9.86 -14.94
N VAL A 387 9.60 -10.81 -14.66
CA VAL A 387 9.95 -12.02 -13.90
C VAL A 387 10.57 -13.13 -14.74
N SER A 388 10.37 -13.13 -16.06
CA SER A 388 11.00 -14.10 -16.97
C SER A 388 12.37 -13.63 -17.47
N GLU A 389 12.53 -12.33 -17.73
CA GLU A 389 13.75 -11.68 -18.21
C GLU A 389 14.22 -10.56 -17.26
N PRO A 390 14.49 -10.85 -15.98
CA PRO A 390 14.73 -9.83 -14.96
C PRO A 390 15.93 -8.95 -15.28
N LYS A 391 17.04 -9.52 -15.77
CA LYS A 391 18.23 -8.72 -16.11
C LYS A 391 17.91 -7.65 -17.15
N GLN A 392 17.20 -8.01 -18.22
CA GLN A 392 16.86 -7.07 -19.28
C GLN A 392 15.94 -5.95 -18.76
N TRP A 393 14.89 -6.29 -18.02
CA TRP A 393 13.92 -5.31 -17.55
C TRP A 393 14.45 -4.42 -16.42
N ILE A 394 15.25 -4.96 -15.50
CA ILE A 394 15.94 -4.18 -14.47
C ILE A 394 16.86 -3.14 -15.12
N SER A 395 17.64 -3.54 -16.13
CA SER A 395 18.52 -2.63 -16.88
C SER A 395 17.73 -1.50 -17.57
N LYS A 396 16.60 -1.83 -18.22
CA LYS A 396 15.69 -0.83 -18.82
C LYS A 396 15.12 0.14 -17.78
N ILE A 397 14.71 -0.37 -16.62
CA ILE A 397 14.16 0.44 -15.52
C ILE A 397 15.23 1.44 -15.03
N LEU A 398 16.44 0.96 -14.74
CA LEU A 398 17.53 1.82 -14.25
C LEU A 398 17.92 2.87 -15.29
N SER A 399 18.05 2.49 -16.56
CA SER A 399 18.31 3.41 -17.66
C SER A 399 17.22 4.47 -17.79
N HIS A 400 15.94 4.10 -17.63
CA HIS A 400 14.83 5.05 -17.71
C HIS A 400 14.99 6.14 -16.65
N ILE A 401 15.28 5.78 -15.40
CA ILE A 401 15.41 6.74 -14.30
C ILE A 401 16.82 7.37 -14.18
N GLY A 402 17.76 7.00 -15.05
CA GLY A 402 19.11 7.57 -15.08
C GLY A 402 20.06 7.02 -14.02
N LEU A 403 19.83 5.81 -13.51
CA LEU A 403 20.74 5.13 -12.59
C LEU A 403 21.65 4.14 -13.32
N ARG A 404 22.86 3.94 -12.77
CA ARG A 404 23.79 2.91 -13.25
C ARG A 404 23.38 1.56 -12.68
N GLU A 405 23.84 0.51 -13.33
CA GLU A 405 23.68 -0.85 -12.81
C GLU A 405 24.64 -1.10 -11.65
N GLU A 406 24.13 -1.78 -10.62
CA GLU A 406 24.88 -2.30 -9.48
C GLU A 406 24.47 -3.76 -9.26
N ASP A 407 25.40 -4.66 -8.91
CA ASP A 407 25.11 -6.10 -8.79
C ASP A 407 23.92 -6.40 -7.86
N ALA A 408 23.77 -5.61 -6.79
CA ALA A 408 22.71 -5.78 -5.78
C ALA A 408 21.29 -5.65 -6.37
N VAL A 409 21.08 -4.85 -7.43
CA VAL A 409 19.74 -4.67 -8.03
C VAL A 409 19.20 -5.93 -8.71
N PHE A 410 20.09 -6.86 -9.08
CA PHE A 410 19.73 -8.13 -9.68
C PHE A 410 19.48 -9.25 -8.66
N GLU A 411 19.80 -8.99 -7.38
CA GLU A 411 19.59 -9.91 -6.28
C GLU A 411 18.76 -9.28 -5.14
N PRO A 412 17.58 -8.69 -5.44
CA PRO A 412 16.84 -7.88 -4.47
C PRO A 412 16.42 -8.66 -3.21
N HIS A 413 16.23 -9.97 -3.32
CA HIS A 413 15.90 -10.87 -2.22
C HIS A 413 17.00 -11.00 -1.15
N LYS A 414 18.26 -10.63 -1.47
CA LYS A 414 19.36 -10.62 -0.49
C LYS A 414 19.33 -9.40 0.44
N GLN A 415 18.54 -8.37 0.12
CA GLN A 415 18.41 -7.19 0.97
C GLN A 415 17.48 -7.50 2.15
N GLN A 416 18.05 -7.82 3.31
CA GLN A 416 17.26 -8.24 4.48
C GLN A 416 16.96 -7.11 5.47
N SER A 417 17.76 -6.04 5.48
CA SER A 417 17.74 -5.01 6.54
C SER A 417 16.55 -4.05 6.50
N ARG A 418 15.80 -4.01 5.39
CA ARG A 418 14.74 -3.01 5.19
C ARG A 418 13.36 -3.62 5.48
N PRO A 419 12.47 -2.90 6.18
CA PRO A 419 11.12 -3.37 6.42
C PRO A 419 10.29 -3.38 5.12
N VAL A 420 9.42 -4.39 4.98
CA VAL A 420 8.43 -4.50 3.90
C VAL A 420 7.04 -4.51 4.52
N LEU A 421 6.28 -3.44 4.30
CA LEU A 421 4.96 -3.23 4.92
C LEU A 421 3.78 -3.81 4.11
N THR A 422 4.06 -4.50 3.00
CA THR A 422 3.02 -4.98 2.08
C THR A 422 2.71 -6.46 2.30
N ALA A 423 1.53 -6.89 1.85
CA ALA A 423 1.16 -8.31 1.80
C ALA A 423 2.09 -9.19 0.92
N SER A 424 3.06 -8.59 0.21
CA SER A 424 4.09 -9.33 -0.55
C SER A 424 5.35 -9.64 0.27
N VAL A 425 5.39 -9.39 1.59
CA VAL A 425 6.62 -9.46 2.40
C VAL A 425 7.40 -10.77 2.26
N GLU A 426 6.72 -11.92 2.30
CA GLU A 426 7.36 -13.22 2.08
C GLU A 426 7.85 -13.35 0.64
N GLN A 427 7.01 -12.96 -0.33
CA GLN A 427 7.26 -13.12 -1.77
C GLN A 427 8.49 -12.36 -2.25
N VAL A 428 8.68 -11.11 -1.80
CA VAL A 428 9.80 -10.27 -2.27
C VAL A 428 11.14 -10.61 -1.60
N ARG A 429 11.11 -11.41 -0.52
CA ARG A 429 12.31 -11.97 0.13
C ARG A 429 12.74 -13.31 -0.48
N GLN A 430 12.04 -13.78 -1.52
CA GLN A 430 12.43 -14.93 -2.33
C GLN A 430 13.05 -14.47 -3.66
N PRO A 431 13.90 -15.30 -4.30
CA PRO A 431 14.41 -15.01 -5.64
C PRO A 431 13.28 -14.71 -6.64
N ILE A 432 13.56 -13.84 -7.61
CA ILE A 432 12.60 -13.51 -8.68
C ILE A 432 12.18 -14.79 -9.39
N SER A 433 10.87 -14.99 -9.53
CA SER A 433 10.30 -16.23 -10.03
C SER A 433 9.01 -15.99 -10.82
N THR A 434 8.77 -16.86 -11.79
CA THR A 434 7.54 -16.92 -12.59
C THR A 434 6.39 -17.63 -11.85
N ALA A 435 6.59 -18.10 -10.62
CA ALA A 435 5.60 -18.90 -9.88
C ALA A 435 4.25 -18.22 -9.64
N GLN A 436 4.17 -16.89 -9.75
CA GLN A 436 2.92 -16.13 -9.62
C GLN A 436 2.23 -15.85 -10.97
N VAL A 437 2.81 -16.29 -12.09
CA VAL A 437 2.22 -16.17 -13.42
C VAL A 437 1.28 -17.34 -13.68
N GLY A 438 0.08 -17.06 -14.19
CA GLY A 438 -0.94 -18.06 -14.51
C GLY A 438 -1.71 -18.59 -13.29
N GLY A 439 -1.62 -17.92 -12.14
CA GLY A 439 -2.33 -18.30 -10.92
C GLY A 439 -3.86 -18.19 -11.03
N ALA A 440 -4.37 -17.40 -11.97
CA ALA A 440 -5.80 -17.28 -12.26
C ALA A 440 -6.44 -18.58 -12.76
N LYS A 441 -5.66 -19.47 -13.40
CA LYS A 441 -6.18 -20.74 -13.94
C LYS A 441 -6.85 -21.62 -12.88
N ALA A 442 -6.38 -21.55 -11.64
CA ALA A 442 -6.95 -22.28 -10.50
C ALA A 442 -8.36 -21.77 -10.09
N TYR A 443 -8.74 -20.57 -10.53
CA TYR A 443 -10.00 -19.91 -10.20
C TYR A 443 -10.82 -19.58 -11.46
N ASP A 444 -10.55 -20.25 -12.58
CA ASP A 444 -11.16 -19.95 -13.89
C ASP A 444 -12.69 -19.93 -13.85
N ALA A 445 -13.29 -20.87 -13.11
CA ALA A 445 -14.73 -21.01 -12.92
C ALA A 445 -15.41 -19.82 -12.21
N TYR A 446 -14.63 -18.94 -11.56
CA TYR A 446 -15.14 -17.80 -10.80
C TYR A 446 -14.91 -16.46 -11.49
N LEU A 447 -14.22 -16.43 -12.65
CA LEU A 447 -13.77 -15.19 -13.29
C LEU A 447 -14.80 -14.53 -14.19
N ASP A 448 -15.96 -15.14 -14.42
CA ASP A 448 -16.95 -14.63 -15.37
C ASP A 448 -17.47 -13.24 -14.99
N GLU A 449 -17.72 -12.97 -13.70
CA GLU A 449 -18.13 -11.65 -13.22
C GLU A 449 -17.05 -10.59 -13.50
N PHE A 450 -15.78 -10.92 -13.24
CA PHE A 450 -14.66 -10.04 -13.55
C PHE A 450 -14.56 -9.77 -15.05
N ARG A 451 -14.63 -10.82 -15.88
CA ARG A 451 -14.51 -10.72 -17.35
C ARG A 451 -15.60 -9.82 -17.93
N GLN A 452 -16.85 -10.03 -17.52
CA GLN A 452 -17.98 -9.21 -17.96
C GLN A 452 -17.79 -7.74 -17.56
N ALA A 453 -17.43 -7.49 -16.30
CA ALA A 453 -17.23 -6.13 -15.78
C ALA A 453 -16.03 -5.41 -16.41
N TYR A 454 -14.96 -6.14 -16.73
CA TYR A 454 -13.74 -5.60 -17.33
C TYR A 454 -13.90 -5.31 -18.82
N GLN A 455 -14.72 -6.10 -19.54
CA GLN A 455 -14.97 -5.95 -20.99
C GLN A 455 -16.07 -4.95 -21.34
N GLY A 456 -17.11 -4.81 -20.50
CA GLY A 456 -18.20 -3.83 -20.70
C GLY A 456 -17.69 -2.40 -20.69
#